data_AF-A0A538GGN3-F1
#
_entry.id   AF-A0A538GGN3-F1
#
_cell.length_a   1.000
_cell.length_b   1.000
_cell.length_c   1.000
_cell.angle_alpha   90.00
_cell.angle_beta   90.00
_cell.angle_gamma   90.00
#
_symmetry.space_group_name_H-M   'P 1'
#
loop_
_entity.id
_entity.type
_entity.pdbx_description
1 polymer ?
#
loop_
_entity_poly.entity_id
_entity_poly.type
_entity_poly.pdbx_seq_one_letter_code
_entity_poly.pdbx_strand_id
1 'polypeptide(L)'
;MPDHAVGTREQWLSARKELLAAEKEHMRRGDELARRRRELPWVPVETEYTFESADGTKTLADLFDGRSQLLVYHFMFGVGYRVDEQNPGCT
;
A
#
# COMPACT_ATOMS: atom_id res chain seq x y z
N MET A 1 -30.73 17.10 -11.54
CA MET A 1 -30.64 15.86 -10.74
C MET A 1 -30.39 14.74 -11.72
N PRO A 2 -29.30 13.95 -11.61
CA PRO A 2 -29.13 12.81 -12.51
C PRO A 2 -30.32 11.87 -12.31
N ASP A 3 -30.93 11.46 -13.41
CA ASP A 3 -32.07 10.55 -13.41
C ASP A 3 -31.56 9.14 -13.11
N HIS A 4 -32.01 8.55 -12.00
CA HIS A 4 -31.57 7.24 -11.57
C HIS A 4 -32.57 6.20 -12.08
N ALA A 5 -32.10 5.26 -12.92
CA ALA A 5 -32.91 4.13 -13.33
C ALA A 5 -33.29 3.27 -12.11
N VAL A 6 -34.59 3.20 -11.80
CA VAL A 6 -35.16 2.32 -10.77
C VAL A 6 -35.59 1.02 -11.43
N GLY A 7 -35.11 -0.12 -10.92
CA GLY A 7 -35.43 -1.45 -11.46
C GLY A 7 -35.91 -2.43 -10.39
N THR A 8 -36.41 -3.58 -10.82
CA THR A 8 -36.81 -4.68 -9.93
C THR A 8 -35.59 -5.41 -9.35
N ARG A 9 -35.83 -6.29 -8.37
CA ARG A 9 -34.77 -7.11 -7.76
C ARG A 9 -34.08 -8.00 -8.78
N GLU A 10 -34.82 -8.56 -9.73
CA GLU A 10 -34.32 -9.44 -10.79
C GLU A 10 -33.44 -8.66 -11.77
N GLN A 11 -33.89 -7.48 -12.20
CA GLN A 11 -33.12 -6.59 -13.08
C GLN A 11 -31.79 -6.19 -12.43
N TRP A 12 -31.85 -5.79 -11.15
CA TRP A 12 -30.65 -5.47 -10.37
C TRP A 12 -29.70 -6.68 -10.25
N LEU A 13 -30.22 -7.87 -9.97
CA LEU A 13 -29.38 -9.06 -9.81
C LEU A 13 -28.68 -9.45 -11.11
N SER A 14 -29.35 -9.33 -12.26
CA SER A 14 -28.73 -9.57 -13.57
C SER A 14 -27.58 -8.59 -13.81
N ALA A 15 -27.85 -7.29 -13.69
CA ALA A 15 -26.83 -6.25 -13.87
C ALA A 15 -25.66 -6.41 -12.87
N ARG A 16 -25.94 -6.79 -11.62
CA ARG A 16 -24.90 -7.01 -10.61
C ARG A 16 -23.99 -8.19 -10.95
N LYS A 17 -24.52 -9.26 -11.55
CA LYS A 17 -23.71 -10.42 -11.97
C LYS A 17 -22.77 -10.05 -13.12
N GLU A 18 -23.26 -9.26 -14.08
CA GLU A 18 -22.44 -8.73 -15.18
C GLU A 18 -21.31 -7.84 -14.65
N LEU A 19 -21.63 -6.91 -13.75
CA LEU A 19 -20.62 -6.06 -13.10
C LEU A 19 -19.61 -6.90 -12.32
N LEU A 20 -20.06 -7.89 -11.55
CA LEU A 20 -19.17 -8.76 -10.77
C LEU A 20 -18.17 -9.51 -11.66
N ALA A 21 -18.56 -9.90 -12.88
CA ALA A 21 -17.65 -10.52 -13.82
C ALA A 21 -16.54 -9.56 -14.26
N ALA A 22 -16.90 -8.30 -14.57
CA ALA A 22 -15.94 -7.25 -14.91
C ALA A 22 -15.01 -6.90 -13.73
N GLU A 23 -15.55 -6.81 -12.51
CA GLU A 23 -14.77 -6.57 -11.29
C GLU A 23 -13.75 -7.69 -11.04
N LYS A 24 -14.16 -8.96 -11.18
CA LYS A 24 -13.25 -10.11 -11.05
C LYS A 24 -12.12 -10.08 -12.09
N GLU A 25 -12.43 -9.66 -13.31
CA GLU A 25 -11.41 -9.54 -14.35
C GLU A 25 -10.42 -8.40 -14.08
N HIS A 26 -10.91 -7.28 -13.55
CA HIS A 26 -10.02 -6.22 -13.08
C HIS A 26 -9.08 -6.71 -11.97
N MET A 27 -9.59 -7.47 -11.01
CA MET A 27 -8.79 -8.05 -9.93
C MET A 27 -7.68 -8.96 -10.46
N ARG A 28 -7.98 -9.89 -11.38
CA ARG A 28 -6.96 -10.77 -11.99
C ARG A 28 -5.85 -10.00 -12.72
N ARG A 29 -6.22 -8.93 -13.43
CA ARG A 29 -5.24 -8.05 -14.08
C ARG A 29 -4.36 -7.32 -13.05
N GLY A 30 -4.93 -6.95 -11.91
CA GLY A 30 -4.19 -6.40 -10.77
C GLY A 30 -3.16 -7.39 -10.21
N ASP A 31 -3.57 -8.65 -10.01
CA ASP A 31 -2.69 -9.72 -9.52
C ASP A 31 -1.53 -9.98 -10.48
N GLU A 32 -1.81 -10.03 -11.78
CA GLU A 32 -0.80 -10.21 -12.83
C GLU A 32 0.19 -9.05 -12.86
N LEU A 33 -0.28 -7.80 -12.72
CA LEU A 33 0.59 -6.64 -12.62
C LEU A 33 1.46 -6.70 -11.35
N ALA A 34 0.90 -7.10 -10.21
CA ALA A 34 1.65 -7.26 -8.97
C ALA A 34 2.71 -8.37 -9.08
N ARG A 35 2.42 -9.47 -9.76
CA ARG A 35 3.39 -10.53 -10.10
C ARG A 35 4.54 -9.96 -10.93
N ARG A 36 4.23 -9.29 -12.04
CA ARG A 36 5.23 -8.67 -12.92
C ARG A 36 6.12 -7.65 -12.20
N ARG A 37 5.57 -6.86 -11.25
CA ARG A 37 6.36 -5.93 -10.43
C ARG A 37 7.37 -6.63 -9.53
N ARG A 38 7.00 -7.77 -8.94
CA ARG A 38 7.90 -8.59 -8.10
C ARG A 38 9.00 -9.29 -8.90
N GLU A 39 8.75 -9.53 -10.18
CA GLU A 39 9.71 -10.14 -11.11
C GLU A 39 10.67 -9.14 -11.77
N LEU A 40 10.50 -7.84 -11.51
CA LEU A 40 11.47 -6.84 -12.00
C LEU A 40 12.87 -7.18 -11.48
N PRO A 41 13.94 -6.93 -12.26
CA PRO A 41 15.30 -7.16 -11.82
C PRO A 41 15.61 -6.43 -10.52
N TRP A 42 16.26 -7.14 -9.59
CA TRP A 42 16.66 -6.55 -8.32
C TRP A 42 17.91 -5.70 -8.53
N VAL A 43 17.93 -4.54 -7.90
CA VAL A 43 19.08 -3.65 -7.90
C VAL A 43 19.71 -3.70 -6.51
N PRO A 44 21.03 -3.94 -6.40
CA PRO A 44 21.70 -3.93 -5.11
C PRO A 44 21.60 -2.53 -4.49
N VAL A 45 21.31 -2.48 -3.19
CA VAL A 45 21.41 -1.26 -2.42
C VAL A 45 22.87 -1.12 -1.97
N GLU A 46 23.63 -0.30 -2.68
CA GLU A 46 25.05 -0.07 -2.39
C GLU A 46 25.27 1.01 -1.31
N THR A 47 24.28 1.88 -1.13
CA THR A 47 24.33 2.94 -0.12
C THR A 47 24.12 2.36 1.27
N GLU A 48 25.05 2.64 2.17
CA GLU A 48 24.92 2.31 3.58
C GLU A 48 23.96 3.28 4.27
N TYR A 49 22.68 2.89 4.34
CA TYR A 49 21.67 3.65 5.06
C TYR A 49 21.74 3.40 6.56
N THR A 50 21.73 4.49 7.32
CA THR A 50 21.61 4.48 8.78
C THR A 50 20.29 5.12 9.19
N PHE A 51 19.68 4.58 10.23
CA PHE A 51 18.38 4.99 10.77
C PHE A 51 18.50 5.19 12.28
N GLU A 52 17.82 6.22 12.79
CA GLU A 52 17.64 6.36 14.24
C GLU A 52 16.51 5.43 14.71
N SER A 53 16.75 4.74 15.81
CA SER A 53 15.77 3.86 16.47
C SER A 53 15.82 4.04 17.98
N ALA A 54 14.85 3.48 18.70
CA ALA A 54 14.82 3.52 20.16
C ALA A 54 16.06 2.87 20.81
N ASP A 55 16.68 1.90 20.14
CA ASP A 55 17.88 1.20 20.62
C ASP A 55 19.19 1.84 20.10
N GLY A 56 19.11 3.03 19.51
CA GLY A 56 20.23 3.71 18.85
C GLY A 56 20.23 3.55 17.32
N THR A 57 21.36 3.89 16.70
CA THR A 57 21.51 3.85 15.24
C THR A 57 21.53 2.41 14.71
N LYS A 58 20.76 2.13 13.65
CA LYS A 58 20.70 0.82 12.97
C LYS A 58 20.96 0.97 11.47
N THR A 59 21.57 -0.03 10.84
CA THR A 59 21.65 -0.11 9.37
C THR A 59 20.35 -0.63 8.77
N LEU A 60 20.16 -0.49 7.46
CA LEU A 60 19.01 -1.10 6.77
C LEU A 60 18.90 -2.61 7.03
N ALA A 61 20.04 -3.32 7.07
CA ALA A 61 20.06 -4.77 7.31
C ALA A 61 19.64 -5.10 8.76
N ASP A 62 20.08 -4.30 9.73
CA ASP A 62 19.73 -4.50 11.15
C ASP A 62 18.22 -4.35 11.40
N LEU A 63 17.53 -3.51 10.62
CA LEU A 63 16.07 -3.35 10.73
C LEU A 63 15.30 -4.65 10.46
N PHE A 64 15.89 -5.61 9.74
CA PHE A 64 15.26 -6.91 9.51
C PHE A 64 15.24 -7.80 10.75
N ASP A 65 16.13 -7.58 11.73
CA ASP A 65 16.18 -8.35 12.99
C ASP A 65 16.12 -9.87 12.77
N GLY A 66 16.92 -10.37 11.81
CA GLY A 66 16.97 -11.79 11.45
C GLY A 66 15.77 -12.31 10.63
N ARG A 67 14.83 -11.44 10.23
CA ARG A 67 13.64 -11.80 9.43
C ARG A 67 13.91 -11.64 7.94
N SER A 68 13.09 -12.29 7.12
CA SER A 68 13.18 -12.22 5.66
C SER A 68 12.42 -11.04 5.05
N GLN A 69 11.63 -10.32 5.84
CA GLN A 69 10.78 -9.22 5.38
C GLN A 69 10.79 -8.07 6.39
N LEU A 70 10.93 -6.86 5.85
CA LEU A 70 10.77 -5.60 6.57
C LEU A 70 9.50 -4.91 6.08
N LEU A 71 8.59 -4.60 7.00
CA LEU A 71 7.43 -3.76 6.71
C LEU A 71 7.77 -2.33 7.08
N VAL A 72 7.74 -1.43 6.10
CA VAL A 72 8.01 0.00 6.31
C VAL A 72 6.69 0.75 6.24
N TYR A 73 6.39 1.51 7.28
CA TYR A 73 5.32 2.51 7.25
C TYR A 73 5.96 3.88 7.02
N HIS A 74 5.58 4.55 5.93
CA HIS A 74 6.13 5.84 5.56
C HIS A 74 5.13 6.96 5.86
N PHE A 75 5.44 7.79 6.86
CA PHE A 75 4.69 9.01 7.15
C PHE A 75 5.39 10.20 6.48
N MET A 76 4.67 10.88 5.60
CA MET A 76 5.10 12.16 5.05
C MET A 76 4.41 13.28 5.82
N PHE A 77 5.20 14.09 6.51
CA PHE A 77 4.67 15.28 7.15
C PHE A 77 4.61 16.46 6.15
N GLY A 78 3.61 17.32 6.32
CA GLY A 78 3.46 18.51 5.49
C GLY A 78 4.58 19.52 5.71
N VAL A 79 4.74 20.46 4.77
CA VAL A 79 5.71 21.56 4.89
C VAL A 79 5.49 22.32 6.20
N GLY A 80 6.56 22.46 6.99
CA GLY A 80 6.53 23.16 8.28
C GLY A 80 6.16 22.29 9.48
N TYR A 81 5.85 21.01 9.29
CA TYR A 81 5.59 20.09 10.38
C TYR A 81 6.88 19.73 11.13
N ARG A 82 6.82 19.72 12.46
CA ARG A 82 7.88 19.25 13.35
C ARG A 82 7.26 18.35 14.41
N VAL A 83 7.90 17.21 14.67
CA VAL A 83 7.54 16.36 15.83
C VAL A 83 8.10 17.06 17.07
N ASP A 84 7.21 17.44 17.98
CA ASP A 84 7.53 18.07 19.26
C ASP A 84 6.52 17.63 20.34
N GLU A 85 6.69 18.10 21.57
CA GLU A 85 5.80 17.74 22.69
C GLU A 85 4.34 18.16 22.44
N GLN A 86 4.10 19.19 21.62
CA GLN A 86 2.76 19.68 21.29
C GLN A 86 2.17 19.01 20.03
N ASN A 87 3.02 18.41 19.18
CA ASN A 87 2.69 17.71 17.96
C ASN A 87 3.39 16.33 17.94
N PRO A 88 3.00 15.38 18.80
CA PRO A 88 3.74 14.14 19.03
C PRO A 88 3.69 13.15 17.84
N GLY A 89 3.07 13.51 16.72
CA GLY A 89 2.74 12.56 15.65
C GLY A 89 1.68 11.54 16.08
N CYS A 90 1.48 10.52 15.24
CA CYS A 90 0.68 9.36 15.64
C CYS A 90 1.58 8.43 16.45
N THR A 91 1.22 8.18 17.72
CA THR A 91 1.80 7.12 18.57
C THR A 91 0.93 5.88 18.52
#